data_AF-A0A9K3PJ86-F1
#
_entry.id   AF-A0A9K3PJ86-F1
#
_cell.length_a   1.000
_cell.length_b   1.000
_cell.length_c   1.000
_cell.angle_alpha   90.00
_cell.angle_beta   90.00
_cell.angle_gamma   90.00
#
_symmetry.space_group_name_H-M   'P 1'
#
loop_
_entity.id
_entity.type
_entity.pdbx_description
1 polymer ?
#
loop_
_entity_poly.entity_id
_entity_poly.type
_entity_poly.pdbx_seq_one_letter_code
_entity_poly.pdbx_strand_id
1 'polypeptide(L)'
;MWILSLLFLWQACTIRLSSCFHPTYISHYSAAPICKLSRTSCYGHRKVFYLKASSSEAAATLTEATTWNLRLVLQNLPTSNGRKTDQIFVVRAQFIEDEGYEPPQGTLRLEAEDKDDKNDEELQPRQLSLAKSRWILSEDPEDRKDSLWIWGLFKEPLYPFLLLQMEVDEIQLPGDDKESIPPFKLFAKINHKRENGQVILTSGADLKIRKTETVKADPFGAATVDIFEDVSVGRLQIQPIKKN
;
A
#
# COMPACT_ATOMS: atom_id res chain seq x y z
N MET A 1 44.96 47.75 -3.24
CA MET A 1 45.99 47.42 -4.25
C MET A 1 45.83 45.94 -4.59
N TRP A 2 45.46 45.64 -5.86
CA TRP A 2 45.42 44.33 -6.57
C TRP A 2 44.46 43.27 -5.98
N ILE A 3 43.29 42.92 -6.54
CA ILE A 3 42.81 42.59 -7.91
C ILE A 3 43.56 41.44 -8.58
N LEU A 4 42.84 40.30 -8.77
CA LEU A 4 42.87 39.36 -9.89
C LEU A 4 41.76 38.31 -9.61
N SER A 5 40.54 38.37 -10.19
CA SER A 5 40.14 38.12 -11.58
C SER A 5 40.53 36.75 -12.12
N LEU A 6 39.54 35.87 -12.28
CA LEU A 6 39.39 34.97 -13.44
C LEU A 6 37.93 34.46 -13.52
N LEU A 7 37.15 35.14 -14.38
CA LEU A 7 36.09 34.52 -15.16
C LEU A 7 36.75 33.56 -16.17
N PHE A 8 36.14 32.55 -16.79
CA PHE A 8 34.93 32.50 -17.63
C PHE A 8 34.96 31.09 -18.25
N LEU A 9 33.84 30.36 -18.38
CA LEU A 9 33.28 29.94 -19.68
C LEU A 9 32.12 28.94 -19.51
N TRP A 10 31.01 29.37 -20.10
CA TRP A 10 29.83 28.62 -20.51
C TRP A 10 30.18 27.72 -21.72
N GLN A 11 29.67 26.49 -21.79
CA GLN A 11 29.16 25.93 -23.05
C GLN A 11 28.31 24.67 -22.86
N ALA A 12 27.23 24.63 -23.66
CA ALA A 12 26.24 23.58 -23.82
C ALA A 12 26.76 22.40 -24.69
N CYS A 13 25.82 21.56 -25.17
CA CYS A 13 25.94 20.48 -26.17
C CYS A 13 26.26 19.07 -25.58
N THR A 14 25.63 17.96 -25.96
CA THR A 14 24.63 17.67 -27.00
C THR A 14 23.96 16.32 -26.69
N ILE A 15 22.67 16.23 -26.98
CA ILE A 15 21.91 14.98 -27.13
C ILE A 15 22.48 14.19 -28.32
N ARG A 16 22.73 12.88 -28.14
CA ARG A 16 23.04 11.97 -29.25
C ARG A 16 22.01 10.84 -29.28
N LEU A 17 21.06 10.98 -30.22
CA LEU A 17 20.20 9.93 -30.72
C LEU A 17 21.05 8.88 -31.44
N SER A 18 20.88 7.60 -31.09
CA SER A 18 21.36 6.48 -31.90
C SER A 18 20.16 5.87 -32.63
N SER A 19 20.09 6.19 -33.93
CA SER A 19 19.24 5.57 -34.91
C SER A 19 20.03 4.50 -35.66
N CYS A 20 19.59 3.25 -35.61
CA CYS A 20 19.93 2.24 -36.61
C CYS A 20 18.64 1.51 -37.01
N PHE A 21 17.98 2.05 -38.03
CA PHE A 21 16.90 1.38 -38.75
C PHE A 21 17.41 1.18 -40.18
N HIS A 22 17.51 -0.08 -40.61
CA HIS A 22 17.78 -0.47 -41.99
C HIS A 22 16.46 -0.57 -42.76
N PRO A 23 16.39 -0.02 -44.00
CA PRO A 23 15.47 -0.51 -44.99
C PRO A 23 16.21 -0.91 -46.29
N THR A 24 15.96 -2.12 -46.76
CA THR A 24 16.14 -2.53 -48.16
C THR A 24 14.76 -3.01 -48.63
N TYR A 25 14.03 -2.16 -49.37
CA TYR A 25 13.91 -2.14 -50.83
C TYR A 25 13.51 -3.50 -51.42
N ILE A 26 12.33 -3.58 -52.04
CA ILE A 26 12.14 -3.84 -53.48
C ILE A 26 10.67 -3.61 -53.87
N SER A 27 10.55 -2.65 -54.77
CA SER A 27 9.54 -2.28 -55.76
C SER A 27 8.76 -3.43 -56.45
N HIS A 28 7.48 -3.22 -56.80
CA HIS A 28 7.04 -2.90 -58.18
C HIS A 28 5.51 -2.97 -58.42
N TYR A 29 5.06 -2.12 -59.36
CA TYR A 29 3.76 -2.06 -60.10
C TYR A 29 2.54 -1.52 -59.33
N SER A 30 1.59 -0.76 -59.90
CA SER A 30 1.42 0.00 -61.15
C SER A 30 -0.01 0.58 -61.11
N ALA A 31 -0.19 1.78 -61.67
CA ALA A 31 -1.43 2.34 -62.25
C ALA A 31 -2.64 2.70 -61.33
N ALA A 32 -2.93 4.01 -61.29
CA ALA A 32 -4.26 4.61 -61.09
C ALA A 32 -5.17 4.35 -62.34
N PRO A 33 -6.51 4.62 -62.38
CA PRO A 33 -7.17 5.85 -61.90
C PRO A 33 -8.64 5.75 -61.37
N ILE A 34 -9.04 6.82 -60.66
CA ILE A 34 -10.34 7.54 -60.64
C ILE A 34 -11.65 6.75 -60.89
N CYS A 35 -12.58 6.80 -59.94
CA CYS A 35 -14.01 6.93 -60.25
C CYS A 35 -14.80 7.66 -59.15
N LYS A 36 -15.49 8.75 -59.53
CA LYS A 36 -16.49 9.49 -58.75
C LYS A 36 -17.85 8.77 -58.82
N LEU A 37 -18.66 8.84 -57.75
CA LEU A 37 -20.15 8.82 -57.71
C LEU A 37 -20.57 8.98 -56.22
N SER A 38 -21.04 10.16 -55.77
CA SER A 38 -22.42 10.66 -55.78
C SER A 38 -23.42 9.96 -54.84
N ARG A 39 -23.75 10.68 -53.75
CA ARG A 39 -25.04 10.83 -53.03
C ARG A 39 -25.92 9.58 -52.76
N THR A 40 -26.25 9.30 -51.49
CA THR A 40 -27.47 9.77 -50.78
C THR A 40 -27.65 9.08 -49.42
N SER A 41 -28.03 9.90 -48.42
CA SER A 41 -28.97 9.68 -47.30
C SER A 41 -29.25 8.25 -46.80
N CYS A 42 -29.01 8.05 -45.49
CA CYS A 42 -29.98 7.48 -44.53
C CYS A 42 -29.50 7.80 -43.10
N TYR A 43 -30.10 8.83 -42.48
CA TYR A 43 -29.98 9.09 -41.05
C TYR A 43 -30.68 7.97 -40.27
N GLY A 44 -29.92 7.00 -39.77
CA GLY A 44 -30.37 6.04 -38.79
C GLY A 44 -30.04 6.53 -37.39
N HIS A 45 -31.04 7.08 -36.68
CA HIS A 45 -30.95 7.36 -35.24
C HIS A 45 -30.75 6.05 -34.47
N ARG A 46 -29.49 5.64 -34.29
CA ARG A 46 -29.13 4.54 -33.41
C ARG A 46 -29.22 5.07 -31.98
N LYS A 47 -30.35 4.85 -31.31
CA LYS A 47 -30.44 5.00 -29.86
C LYS A 47 -29.41 4.05 -29.25
N VAL A 48 -28.25 4.59 -28.90
CA VAL A 48 -27.29 3.92 -28.02
C VAL A 48 -27.96 3.90 -26.66
N PHE A 49 -28.67 2.81 -26.36
CA PHE A 49 -29.05 2.51 -25.01
C PHE A 49 -27.75 2.29 -24.24
N TYR A 50 -27.34 3.29 -23.47
CA TYR A 50 -26.38 3.09 -22.39
C TYR A 50 -27.06 2.16 -21.39
N LEU A 51 -26.88 0.85 -21.59
CA LEU A 51 -27.07 -0.11 -20.52
C LEU A 51 -25.99 0.22 -19.50
N LYS A 52 -26.36 1.04 -18.52
CA LYS A 52 -25.60 1.20 -17.29
C LYS A 52 -25.62 -0.17 -16.64
N ALA A 53 -24.55 -0.94 -16.87
CA ALA A 53 -24.33 -2.21 -16.19
C ALA A 53 -24.22 -1.91 -14.70
N SER A 54 -25.37 -1.97 -14.02
CA SER A 54 -25.45 -2.07 -12.58
C SER A 54 -25.11 -3.51 -12.21
N SER A 55 -23.87 -3.93 -12.42
CA SER A 55 -23.33 -4.99 -11.56
C SER A 55 -23.15 -4.32 -10.21
N SER A 56 -24.09 -4.51 -9.30
CA SER A 56 -23.88 -4.17 -7.90
C SER A 56 -22.85 -5.16 -7.34
N GLU A 57 -21.59 -4.99 -7.75
CA GLU A 57 -20.47 -5.53 -6.99
C GLU A 57 -20.59 -4.88 -5.61
N ALA A 58 -20.68 -5.70 -4.56
CA ALA A 58 -20.70 -5.19 -3.20
C ALA A 58 -19.46 -4.30 -3.02
N ALA A 59 -19.69 -3.00 -2.80
CA ALA A 59 -18.61 -2.05 -2.65
C ALA A 59 -17.80 -2.42 -1.40
N ALA A 60 -16.48 -2.54 -1.55
CA ALA A 60 -15.58 -2.78 -0.43
C ALA A 60 -15.72 -1.65 0.59
N THR A 61 -15.90 -2.00 1.86
CA THR A 61 -16.11 -1.06 2.97
C THR A 61 -15.20 -1.44 4.14
N LEU A 62 -14.96 -0.48 5.06
CA LEU A 62 -14.23 -0.72 6.31
C LEU A 62 -15.17 -1.19 7.43
N THR A 63 -16.07 -2.12 7.07
CA THR A 63 -17.05 -2.69 8.00
C THR A 63 -16.97 -4.22 7.95
N GLU A 64 -17.71 -4.87 8.85
CA GLU A 64 -17.80 -6.32 8.94
C GLU A 64 -18.34 -7.00 7.68
N ALA A 65 -19.01 -6.22 6.81
CA ALA A 65 -19.57 -6.72 5.56
C ALA A 65 -18.48 -7.16 4.55
N THR A 66 -17.27 -6.59 4.64
CA THR A 66 -16.17 -6.88 3.71
C THR A 66 -15.07 -7.64 4.42
N THR A 67 -14.77 -8.86 3.96
CA THR A 67 -13.57 -9.59 4.38
C THR A 67 -12.39 -9.13 3.54
N TRP A 68 -11.26 -8.86 4.18
CA TRP A 68 -10.01 -8.43 3.55
C TRP A 68 -8.94 -9.51 3.71
N ASN A 69 -8.15 -9.69 2.66
CA ASN A 69 -6.94 -10.51 2.67
C ASN A 69 -5.72 -9.61 2.89
N LEU A 70 -5.02 -9.82 4.00
CA LEU A 70 -3.83 -9.12 4.41
C LEU A 70 -2.64 -10.06 4.25
N ARG A 71 -1.77 -9.79 3.29
CA ARG A 71 -0.51 -10.50 3.09
C ARG A 71 0.64 -9.66 3.61
N LEU A 72 1.26 -10.11 4.68
CA LEU A 72 2.42 -9.48 5.31
C LEU A 72 3.68 -10.21 4.86
N VAL A 73 4.58 -9.47 4.21
CA VAL A 73 5.91 -9.96 3.85
C VAL A 73 6.88 -9.30 4.82
N LEU A 74 7.30 -10.05 5.85
CA LEU A 74 8.20 -9.58 6.90
C LEU A 74 9.62 -10.07 6.64
N GLN A 75 10.59 -9.18 6.82
CA GLN A 75 12.00 -9.41 6.55
C GLN A 75 12.84 -8.99 7.75
N ASN A 76 13.98 -9.65 7.94
CA ASN A 76 14.94 -9.33 8.99
C ASN A 76 14.38 -9.35 10.42
N LEU A 77 13.38 -10.20 10.69
CA LEU A 77 12.83 -10.32 12.04
C LEU A 77 13.85 -11.01 12.97
N PRO A 78 14.16 -10.43 14.14
CA PRO A 78 15.07 -11.05 15.10
C PRO A 78 14.39 -12.23 15.80
N THR A 79 15.07 -13.36 15.83
CA THR A 79 14.65 -14.53 16.60
C THR A 79 15.23 -14.51 18.03
N SER A 80 14.73 -15.38 18.90
CA SER A 80 15.24 -15.58 20.26
C SER A 80 16.76 -15.87 20.30
N ASN A 81 17.29 -16.52 19.26
CA ASN A 81 18.70 -16.85 19.12
C ASN A 81 19.53 -15.75 18.43
N GLY A 82 18.93 -14.58 18.15
CA GLY A 82 19.59 -13.45 17.49
C GLY A 82 19.81 -13.63 15.98
N ARG A 83 19.26 -14.69 15.39
CA ARG A 83 19.24 -14.86 13.92
C ARG A 83 18.17 -13.97 13.32
N LYS A 84 18.31 -13.69 12.02
CA LYS A 84 17.31 -12.94 11.25
C LYS A 84 16.57 -13.92 10.36
N THR A 85 15.24 -13.84 10.37
CA THR A 85 14.39 -14.68 9.51
C THR A 85 13.43 -13.82 8.69
N ASP A 86 13.09 -14.34 7.52
CA ASP A 86 12.11 -13.76 6.61
C ASP A 86 10.89 -14.69 6.57
N GLN A 87 9.69 -14.12 6.75
CA GLN A 87 8.46 -14.89 6.85
C GLN A 87 7.32 -14.18 6.12
N ILE A 88 6.44 -14.97 5.52
CA ILE A 88 5.23 -14.48 4.85
C ILE A 88 4.03 -14.97 5.64
N PHE A 89 3.19 -14.04 6.06
CA PHE A 89 1.94 -14.31 6.75
C PHE A 89 0.76 -13.87 5.88
N VAL A 90 -0.28 -14.69 5.85
CA VAL A 90 -1.54 -14.36 5.17
C VAL A 90 -2.64 -14.43 6.20
N VAL A 91 -3.42 -13.36 6.30
CA VAL A 91 -4.44 -13.19 7.33
C VAL A 91 -5.71 -12.68 6.69
N ARG A 92 -6.83 -13.35 6.98
CA ARG A 92 -8.16 -12.86 6.61
C ARG A 92 -8.73 -12.08 7.78
N ALA A 93 -9.13 -10.84 7.55
CA ALA A 93 -9.66 -9.98 8.59
C ALA A 93 -10.84 -9.14 8.11
N GLN A 94 -11.70 -8.79 9.04
CA GLN A 94 -12.80 -7.84 8.88
C GLN A 94 -12.52 -6.60 9.70
N PHE A 95 -12.88 -5.42 9.17
CA PHE A 95 -12.78 -4.17 9.90
C PHE A 95 -14.04 -3.97 10.74
N ILE A 96 -13.87 -3.71 12.03
CA ILE A 96 -14.93 -3.32 12.94
C ILE A 96 -14.72 -1.84 13.24
N GLU A 97 -15.73 -1.01 12.98
CA GLU A 97 -15.72 0.43 13.23
C GLU A 97 -16.33 0.74 14.60
N ASP A 98 -15.67 1.62 15.37
CA ASP A 98 -16.15 2.11 16.65
C ASP A 98 -17.11 3.30 16.41
N GLU A 99 -18.35 3.20 16.87
CA GLU A 99 -19.34 4.26 16.71
C GLU A 99 -18.99 5.52 17.52
N GLY A 100 -19.29 6.70 16.97
CA GLY A 100 -19.20 7.98 17.68
C GLY A 100 -17.81 8.61 17.74
N TYR A 101 -16.84 8.11 16.95
CA TYR A 101 -15.50 8.66 16.89
C TYR A 101 -15.22 9.45 15.60
N GLU A 102 -14.55 10.58 15.76
CA GLU A 102 -14.02 11.40 14.68
C GLU A 102 -12.55 11.75 15.00
N PRO A 103 -11.57 11.26 14.24
CA PRO A 103 -11.71 10.49 13.00
C PRO A 103 -12.22 9.05 13.19
N PRO A 104 -12.81 8.43 12.14
CA PRO A 104 -13.25 7.03 12.19
C PRO A 104 -12.11 6.08 12.54
N GLN A 105 -12.39 5.14 13.43
CA GLN A 105 -11.41 4.21 13.96
C GLN A 105 -12.08 2.91 14.39
N GLY A 106 -11.28 1.89 14.65
CA GLY A 106 -11.78 0.64 15.21
C GLY A 106 -10.74 -0.46 15.30
N THR A 107 -11.17 -1.71 15.20
CA THR A 107 -10.33 -2.90 15.39
C THR A 107 -10.42 -3.87 14.20
N LEU A 108 -9.45 -4.78 14.08
CA LEU A 108 -9.50 -5.89 13.13
C LEU A 108 -9.90 -7.18 13.82
N ARG A 109 -10.92 -7.84 13.28
CA ARG A 109 -11.32 -9.19 13.67
C ARG A 109 -10.79 -10.20 12.66
N LEU A 110 -10.02 -11.18 13.13
CA LEU A 110 -9.52 -12.25 12.28
C LEU A 110 -10.64 -13.26 12.02
N GLU A 111 -10.79 -13.68 10.75
CA GLU A 111 -11.58 -14.87 10.43
C GLU A 111 -10.71 -16.11 10.72
N ALA A 112 -11.24 -17.05 11.49
CA ALA A 112 -10.61 -18.36 11.64
C ALA A 112 -10.68 -19.08 10.28
N GLU A 113 -9.57 -19.63 9.82
CA GLU A 113 -9.63 -20.57 8.70
C GLU A 113 -10.20 -21.88 9.23
N ASP A 114 -11.26 -22.37 8.59
CA ASP A 114 -11.73 -23.73 8.82
C ASP A 114 -10.57 -24.67 8.51
N LYS A 115 -10.07 -25.36 9.55
CA LYS A 115 -9.03 -26.37 9.43
C LYS A 115 -9.62 -27.60 8.74
N ASP A 116 -9.90 -27.49 7.45
CA ASP A 116 -10.21 -28.65 6.64
C ASP A 116 -8.90 -29.39 6.35
N ASP A 117 -8.70 -30.45 7.13
CA ASP A 117 -7.70 -31.51 7.06
C ASP A 117 -7.15 -31.77 5.65
N LYS A 118 -6.02 -31.15 5.28
CA LYS A 118 -5.05 -31.71 4.32
C LYS A 118 -3.62 -31.39 4.75
N ASN A 119 -2.96 -32.43 5.25
CA ASN A 119 -1.52 -32.53 5.45
C ASN A 119 -0.77 -32.29 4.13
N ASP A 120 -0.37 -31.04 3.88
CA ASP A 120 0.73 -30.72 2.98
C ASP A 120 1.58 -29.67 3.72
N GLU A 121 2.58 -30.14 4.49
CA GLU A 121 3.45 -29.34 5.38
C GLU A 121 4.49 -28.47 4.65
N GLU A 122 4.42 -28.35 3.32
CA GLU A 122 5.42 -27.63 2.56
C GLU A 122 4.75 -26.50 1.75
N LEU A 123 4.86 -25.27 2.27
CA LEU A 123 4.47 -23.98 1.64
C LEU A 123 3.10 -23.37 1.96
N GLN A 124 2.42 -23.75 3.05
CA GLN A 124 1.27 -22.96 3.49
C GLN A 124 1.72 -21.65 4.19
N PRO A 125 1.18 -20.48 3.81
CA PRO A 125 1.47 -19.23 4.51
C PRO A 125 1.00 -19.36 5.97
N ARG A 126 1.87 -19.04 6.93
CA ARG A 126 1.52 -19.16 8.35
C ARG A 126 0.43 -18.17 8.70
N GLN A 127 -0.51 -18.64 9.53
CA GLN A 127 -1.50 -17.77 10.14
C GLN A 127 -0.86 -17.01 11.31
N LEU A 128 -1.01 -15.69 11.31
CA LEU A 128 -0.49 -14.80 12.35
C LEU A 128 -1.52 -14.66 13.47
N SER A 129 -1.15 -14.90 14.72
CA SER A 129 -1.99 -14.55 15.87
C SER A 129 -1.76 -13.10 16.28
N LEU A 130 -2.85 -12.33 16.39
CA LEU A 130 -2.82 -10.95 16.82
C LEU A 130 -3.36 -10.85 18.25
N ALA A 131 -2.56 -10.29 19.14
CA ALA A 131 -2.99 -9.96 20.50
C ALA A 131 -4.02 -8.81 20.48
N LYS A 132 -3.71 -7.78 19.70
CA LYS A 132 -4.50 -6.55 19.57
C LYS A 132 -4.32 -5.96 18.18
N SER A 133 -5.35 -5.27 17.70
CA SER A 133 -5.33 -4.56 16.43
C SER A 133 -6.13 -3.26 16.55
N ARG A 134 -5.63 -2.18 15.96
CA ARG A 134 -6.29 -0.88 15.93
C ARG A 134 -6.08 -0.27 14.56
N TRP A 135 -7.13 0.27 13.97
CA TRP A 135 -7.03 1.09 12.77
C TRP A 135 -7.67 2.46 13.01
N ILE A 136 -7.10 3.50 12.40
CA ILE A 136 -7.56 4.88 12.52
C ILE A 136 -7.41 5.55 11.15
N LEU A 137 -8.44 6.26 10.69
CA LEU A 137 -8.33 7.14 9.54
C LEU A 137 -7.70 8.47 9.97
N SER A 138 -6.74 9.00 9.20
CA SER A 138 -5.97 10.19 9.58
C SER A 138 -5.56 11.05 8.38
N GLU A 139 -5.28 12.32 8.66
CA GLU A 139 -4.89 13.37 7.72
C GLU A 139 -3.41 13.34 7.31
N ASP A 140 -2.49 13.23 8.28
CA ASP A 140 -1.12 12.67 8.19
C ASP A 140 -0.52 12.81 9.60
N PRO A 141 -0.03 11.75 10.26
CA PRO A 141 0.56 11.90 11.58
C PRO A 141 1.85 12.75 11.60
N GLU A 142 2.57 12.84 10.47
CA GLU A 142 3.85 13.55 10.37
C GLU A 142 3.71 15.04 10.00
N ASP A 143 2.56 15.44 9.45
CA ASP A 143 2.27 16.85 9.12
C ASP A 143 1.26 17.42 10.12
N ARG A 144 1.67 17.48 11.40
CA ARG A 144 0.98 18.25 12.45
C ARG A 144 1.14 19.75 12.19
N LYS A 145 0.53 20.25 11.11
CA LYS A 145 0.24 21.67 10.99
C LYS A 145 -1.20 21.87 11.43
N ASP A 146 -1.36 22.57 12.55
CA ASP A 146 -2.62 23.12 13.06
C ASP A 146 -3.19 24.21 12.11
N SER A 147 -3.25 23.92 10.81
CA SER A 147 -3.72 24.84 9.79
C SER A 147 -5.24 24.82 9.81
N LEU A 148 -5.86 25.59 10.70
CA LEU A 148 -7.27 25.98 10.73
C LEU A 148 -8.08 25.45 9.52
N TRP A 149 -8.50 24.18 9.57
CA TRP A 149 -9.11 23.52 8.42
C TRP A 149 -10.52 24.06 8.23
N ILE A 150 -10.79 24.68 7.08
CA ILE A 150 -12.16 25.08 6.70
C ILE A 150 -12.82 23.86 6.07
N TRP A 151 -13.55 23.10 6.89
CA TRP A 151 -14.25 21.83 6.58
C TRP A 151 -15.27 21.88 5.41
N GLY A 152 -15.39 23.00 4.69
CA GLY A 152 -16.35 23.21 3.60
C GLY A 152 -15.75 23.46 2.22
N LEU A 153 -14.42 23.47 2.06
CA LEU A 153 -13.78 23.95 0.82
C LEU A 153 -13.07 22.88 -0.03
N PHE A 154 -12.85 21.67 0.50
CA PHE A 154 -12.17 20.60 -0.23
C PHE A 154 -13.11 19.42 -0.50
N LYS A 155 -13.10 18.99 -1.77
CA LYS A 155 -13.86 17.84 -2.29
C LYS A 155 -13.10 16.51 -2.08
N GLU A 156 -11.99 16.55 -1.35
CA GLU A 156 -11.06 15.45 -1.12
C GLU A 156 -11.46 14.65 0.13
N PRO A 157 -11.09 13.35 0.22
CA PRO A 157 -11.45 12.54 1.37
C PRO A 157 -10.80 13.12 2.63
N LEU A 158 -11.64 13.40 3.64
CA LEU A 158 -11.25 13.98 4.94
C LEU A 158 -10.07 13.27 5.62
N TYR A 159 -9.90 11.99 5.32
CA TYR A 159 -8.84 11.15 5.87
C TYR A 159 -8.18 10.32 4.75
N PRO A 160 -7.10 10.81 4.13
CA PRO A 160 -6.39 10.13 3.04
C PRO A 160 -5.54 8.94 3.50
N PHE A 161 -5.31 8.75 4.81
CA PHE A 161 -4.50 7.65 5.33
C PHE A 161 -5.30 6.77 6.29
N LEU A 162 -5.05 5.47 6.23
CA LEU A 162 -5.43 4.48 7.22
C LEU A 162 -4.16 4.05 7.96
N LEU A 163 -4.10 4.39 9.24
CA LEU A 163 -3.04 3.99 10.15
C LEU A 163 -3.44 2.66 10.79
N LEU A 164 -2.67 1.62 10.55
CA LEU A 164 -2.90 0.28 11.09
C LEU A 164 -1.83 -0.06 12.11
N GLN A 165 -2.25 -0.44 13.30
CA GLN A 165 -1.42 -0.96 14.38
C GLN A 165 -1.83 -2.40 14.67
N MET A 166 -0.86 -3.31 14.71
CA MET A 166 -1.06 -4.72 15.03
C MET A 166 -0.05 -5.15 16.09
N GLU A 167 -0.52 -5.70 17.19
CA GLU A 167 0.31 -6.35 18.21
C GLU A 167 0.29 -7.86 17.94
N VAL A 168 1.46 -8.40 17.63
CA VAL A 168 1.66 -9.79 17.25
C VAL A 168 2.19 -10.55 18.45
N ASP A 169 1.59 -11.70 18.75
CA ASP A 169 2.07 -12.60 19.80
C ASP A 169 3.38 -13.31 19.40
N GLU A 170 3.93 -14.09 20.33
CA GLU A 170 5.11 -14.91 20.05
C GLU A 170 4.83 -15.91 18.93
N ILE A 171 5.69 -15.94 17.91
CA ILE A 171 5.56 -16.84 16.76
C ILE A 171 6.60 -17.95 16.89
N GLN A 172 6.14 -19.20 16.96
CA GLN A 172 7.03 -20.36 16.94
C GLN A 172 7.47 -20.65 15.50
N LEU A 173 8.77 -20.78 15.27
CA LEU A 173 9.32 -21.23 14.00
C LEU A 173 9.40 -22.76 13.99
N PRO A 174 9.02 -23.43 12.89
CA PRO A 174 9.23 -24.85 12.72
C PRO A 174 10.73 -25.11 12.56
N GLY A 175 11.22 -26.03 13.36
CA GLY A 175 12.62 -26.43 13.45
C GLY A 175 12.91 -27.06 14.80
N ASP A 176 13.91 -27.93 14.86
CA ASP A 176 14.25 -28.69 16.07
C ASP A 176 14.70 -27.79 17.24
N ASP A 177 15.12 -26.56 16.94
CA ASP A 177 15.77 -25.63 17.88
C ASP A 177 14.79 -24.81 18.76
N LYS A 178 13.48 -25.08 18.72
CA LYS A 178 12.44 -24.30 19.45
C LYS A 178 12.63 -22.78 19.31
N GLU A 179 13.00 -22.35 18.10
CA GLU A 179 13.27 -20.95 17.83
C GLU A 179 11.93 -20.18 17.77
N SER A 180 11.86 -19.04 18.47
CA SER A 180 10.67 -18.19 18.47
C SER A 180 11.02 -16.77 18.09
N ILE A 181 10.05 -16.10 17.46
CA ILE A 181 10.10 -14.65 17.26
C ILE A 181 9.36 -14.03 18.44
N PRO A 182 10.01 -13.15 19.23
CA PRO A 182 9.36 -12.52 20.38
C PRO A 182 8.19 -11.63 19.94
N PRO A 183 7.23 -11.32 20.82
CA PRO A 183 6.13 -10.41 20.49
C PRO A 183 6.61 -9.03 20.01
N PHE A 184 5.95 -8.46 19.01
CA PHE A 184 6.29 -7.14 18.48
C PHE A 184 5.05 -6.37 18.00
N LYS A 185 5.22 -5.06 17.79
CA LYS A 185 4.18 -4.18 17.27
C LYS A 185 4.51 -3.73 15.86
N LEU A 186 3.59 -3.97 14.93
CA LEU A 186 3.65 -3.52 13.56
C LEU A 186 2.81 -2.27 13.37
N PHE A 187 3.37 -1.33 12.61
CA PHE A 187 2.71 -0.12 12.18
C PHE A 187 2.72 -0.06 10.66
N ALA A 188 1.58 0.25 10.05
CA ALA A 188 1.45 0.47 8.62
C ALA A 188 0.71 1.78 8.37
N LYS A 189 1.19 2.55 7.38
CA LYS A 189 0.47 3.71 6.84
C LYS A 189 -0.01 3.34 5.44
N ILE A 190 -1.32 3.24 5.28
CA ILE A 190 -1.96 2.81 4.03
C ILE A 190 -2.69 4.00 3.42
N ASN A 191 -2.51 4.25 2.13
CA ASN A 191 -3.29 5.28 1.46
C ASN A 191 -4.74 4.79 1.27
N HIS A 192 -5.68 5.62 1.70
CA HIS A 192 -7.11 5.39 1.66
C HIS A 192 -7.77 6.39 0.71
N LYS A 193 -8.60 5.87 -0.20
CA LYS A 193 -9.45 6.68 -1.08
C LYS A 193 -10.87 6.15 -1.04
N ARG A 194 -11.84 7.06 -1.17
CA ARG A 194 -13.25 6.71 -1.34
C ARG A 194 -13.72 7.17 -2.71
N GLU A 195 -14.18 6.23 -3.54
CA GLU A 195 -14.76 6.50 -4.86
C GLU A 195 -16.15 5.87 -4.92
N ASN A 196 -17.19 6.67 -5.16
CA ASN A 196 -18.58 6.20 -5.26
C ASN A 196 -19.06 5.36 -4.05
N GLY A 197 -18.57 5.66 -2.84
CA GLY A 197 -18.89 4.90 -1.62
C GLY A 197 -18.06 3.63 -1.42
N GLN A 198 -17.21 3.26 -2.39
CA GLN A 198 -16.25 2.17 -2.28
C GLN A 198 -14.95 2.65 -1.63
N VAL A 199 -14.44 1.86 -0.70
CA VAL A 199 -13.13 2.06 -0.09
C VAL A 199 -12.06 1.36 -0.93
N ILE A 200 -11.08 2.14 -1.36
CA ILE A 200 -9.90 1.68 -2.09
C ILE A 200 -8.69 1.90 -1.20
N LEU A 201 -8.05 0.79 -0.80
CA LEU A 201 -6.80 0.79 -0.05
C LEU A 201 -5.64 0.49 -0.99
N THR A 202 -4.56 1.27 -0.89
CA THR A 202 -3.37 1.04 -1.71
C THR A 202 -2.63 -0.20 -1.21
N SER A 203 -2.44 -1.17 -2.09
CA SER A 203 -1.66 -2.37 -1.79
C SER A 203 -0.16 -2.08 -1.81
N GLY A 204 0.61 -2.69 -0.91
CA GLY A 204 2.06 -2.57 -0.83
C GLY A 204 2.54 -1.49 0.15
N ALA A 205 1.79 -1.22 1.22
CA ALA A 205 2.21 -0.30 2.27
C ALA A 205 3.43 -0.82 3.04
N ASP A 206 4.31 0.08 3.48
CA ASP A 206 5.49 -0.32 4.27
C ASP A 206 5.06 -0.68 5.71
N LEU A 207 5.64 -1.78 6.22
CA LEU A 207 5.48 -2.21 7.60
C LEU A 207 6.68 -1.76 8.42
N LYS A 208 6.42 -1.10 9.54
CA LYS A 208 7.44 -0.59 10.44
C LYS A 208 7.31 -1.20 11.84
N ILE A 209 8.43 -1.40 12.51
CA ILE A 209 8.50 -1.70 13.94
C ILE A 209 9.15 -0.53 14.64
N ARG A 210 8.55 -0.08 15.74
CA ARG A 210 9.12 0.96 16.59
C ARG A 210 10.10 0.34 17.58
N LYS A 211 11.39 0.66 17.44
CA LYS A 211 12.42 0.36 18.42
C LYS A 211 12.52 1.51 19.41
N THR A 212 12.64 1.18 20.69
CA THR A 212 12.86 2.16 21.75
C THR A 212 14.29 2.01 22.23
N GLU A 213 15.09 3.06 22.08
CA GLU A 213 16.45 3.13 22.60
C GLU A 213 16.51 4.15 23.73
N THR A 214 16.77 3.67 24.94
CA THR A 214 16.96 4.54 26.12
C THR A 214 18.40 5.05 26.12
N VAL A 215 18.57 6.34 25.82
CA VAL A 215 19.88 7.01 25.83
C VAL A 215 20.03 7.80 27.13
N LYS A 216 21.22 7.75 27.74
CA LYS A 216 21.56 8.60 28.88
C LYS A 216 21.83 10.01 28.38
N ALA A 217 21.04 10.97 28.83
CA ALA A 217 21.14 12.36 28.40
C ALA A 217 22.16 13.19 29.21
N ASP A 218 22.67 12.64 30.32
CA ASP A 218 23.61 13.30 31.23
C ASP A 218 24.80 12.39 31.54
N PRO A 219 26.06 12.89 31.53
CA PRO A 219 27.24 12.17 32.02
C PRO A 219 27.11 11.62 33.45
N PHE A 220 26.25 12.19 34.31
CA PHE A 220 25.98 11.65 35.66
C PHE A 220 24.89 10.57 35.70
N GLY A 221 24.20 10.31 34.58
CA GLY A 221 23.22 9.22 34.47
C GLY A 221 21.88 9.45 35.18
N ALA A 222 21.59 10.68 35.63
CA ALA A 222 20.35 11.01 36.34
C ALA A 222 19.15 11.22 35.39
N ALA A 223 19.38 11.48 34.10
CA ALA A 223 18.34 11.68 33.09
C ALA A 223 18.49 10.66 31.95
N THR A 224 17.40 9.97 31.66
CA THR A 224 17.26 9.06 30.51
C THR A 224 16.22 9.61 29.55
N VAL A 225 16.49 9.50 28.26
CA VAL A 225 15.56 9.87 27.19
C VAL A 225 15.34 8.64 26.33
N ASP A 226 14.07 8.26 26.17
CA ASP A 226 13.69 7.19 25.25
C ASP A 226 13.51 7.78 23.85
N ILE A 227 14.34 7.31 22.92
CA ILE A 227 14.27 7.68 21.51
C ILE A 227 13.55 6.55 20.77
N PHE A 228 12.55 6.92 19.97
CA PHE A 228 11.82 5.98 19.14
C PHE A 228 12.33 6.02 17.71
N GLU A 229 12.79 4.89 17.19
CA GLU A 229 13.18 4.74 15.79
C GLU A 229 12.23 3.75 15.10
N ASP A 230 11.60 4.19 14.01
CA ASP A 230 10.73 3.33 13.21
C ASP A 230 11.56 2.64 12.11
N VAL A 231 11.80 1.34 12.28
CA VAL A 231 12.56 0.53 11.32
C VAL A 231 11.60 -0.16 10.36
N SER A 232 11.83 -0.03 9.04
CA SER A 232 11.06 -0.77 8.04
C SER A 232 11.43 -2.26 8.06
N VAL A 233 10.42 -3.11 8.24
CA VAL A 233 10.57 -4.57 8.38
C VAL A 233 9.84 -5.36 7.31
N GLY A 234 9.21 -4.70 6.34
CA GLY A 234 8.47 -5.43 5.33
C GLY A 234 7.43 -4.64 4.57
N ARG A 235 6.53 -5.37 3.90
CA ARG A 235 5.43 -4.81 3.12
C ARG A 235 4.10 -5.51 3.41
N LEU A 236 3.02 -4.74 3.39
CA LEU A 236 1.64 -5.17 3.54
C LEU A 236 0.91 -5.05 2.19
N GLN A 237 0.39 -6.15 1.70
CA GLN A 237 -0.58 -6.17 0.60
C GLN A 237 -1.97 -6.39 1.18
N ILE A 238 -2.92 -5.55 0.79
CA ILE A 238 -4.30 -5.61 1.29
C ILE A 238 -5.27 -5.61 0.11
N GLN A 239 -6.19 -6.58 0.10
CA GLN A 239 -7.16 -6.73 -0.98
C GLN A 239 -8.52 -7.19 -0.42
N PRO A 240 -9.64 -6.63 -0.87
CA PRO A 240 -10.96 -7.13 -0.48
C PRO A 240 -11.22 -8.49 -1.13
N ILE A 241 -11.74 -9.44 -0.36
CA ILE A 241 -12.18 -10.74 -0.86
C ILE A 241 -13.61 -10.56 -1.37
N LYS A 242 -13.79 -10.73 -2.68
CA LYS A 242 -15.12 -10.76 -3.29
C LYS A 242 -15.77 -12.11 -2.92
N LYS A 243 -16.80 -12.10 -2.08
CA LYS A 243 -17.67 -13.28 -1.88
C LYS A 243 -18.51 -13.44 -3.15
N ASN A 244 -18.25 -14.51 -3.90
CA ASN A 244 -19.05 -14.92 -5.06
C ASN A 244 -20.32 -15.65 -4.59
#